data_AF-A0A382R493-F1
#
_entry.id   AF-A0A382R493-F1
#
_cell.length_a   1.000
_cell.length_b   1.000
_cell.length_c   1.000
_cell.angle_alpha   90.00
_cell.angle_beta   90.00
_cell.angle_gamma   90.00
#
_symmetry.space_group_name_H-M   'P 1'
#
loop_
_entity.id
_entity.type
_entity.pdbx_description
1 polymer ?
#
loop_
_entity_poly.entity_id
_entity_poly.type
_entity_poly.pdbx_seq_one_letter_code
_entity_poly.pdbx_strand_id
1 'polypeptide(L)' 'MGWLALIAVKPLFYSVPIESFIWIIIGGVSYTSGIIFYVWRHLPYQHTIWHIFVLLGSVSHYIGILYI' A
#
# COMPACT_ATOMS: atom_id res chain seq x y z
N MET A 1 5.57 -7.26 -8.17
CA MET A 1 4.14 -7.42 -8.55
C MET A 1 3.19 -6.42 -7.85
N GLY A 2 3.66 -5.34 -7.18
CA GLY A 2 2.77 -4.39 -6.47
C GLY A 2 2.04 -3.37 -7.36
N TRP A 3 2.44 -3.23 -8.63
CA TRP A 3 1.91 -2.22 -9.55
C TRP A 3 0.63 -2.63 -10.28
N LEU A 4 0.17 -3.89 -10.13
CA LEU A 4 -1.11 -4.33 -10.71
C LEU A 4 -2.30 -3.53 -10.15
N ALA A 5 -2.21 -3.04 -8.91
CA ALA A 5 -3.22 -2.19 -8.30
C ALA A 5 -3.41 -0.86 -9.05
N LEU A 6 -2.35 -0.30 -9.67
CA LEU A 6 -2.45 0.93 -10.47
C LEU A 6 -3.20 0.72 -11.79
N ILE A 7 -3.18 -0.50 -12.33
CA ILE A 7 -3.96 -0.85 -13.54
C ILE A 7 -5.45 -0.93 -13.20
N ALA A 8 -5.79 -1.40 -12.00
CA ALA A 8 -7.16 -1.49 -11.50
C ALA A 8 -7.71 -0.17 -10.91
N VAL A 9 -6.88 0.87 -10.72
CA VAL A 9 -7.30 2.16 -10.15
C VAL A 9 -8.39 2.85 -10.97
N LYS A 10 -8.36 2.74 -12.31
CA LYS A 10 -9.31 3.44 -13.20
C LYS A 10 -10.77 2.96 -13.03
N PRO A 11 -11.08 1.65 -13.02
CA PRO A 11 -12.43 1.17 -12.71
C PRO A 11 -12.82 1.34 -11.23
N LEU A 12 -11.86 1.28 -10.30
CA LEU A 12 -12.10 1.55 -8.88
C LEU A 12 -12.56 3.00 -8.63
N PHE A 13 -12.00 3.99 -9.34
CA PHE A 13 -12.36 5.40 -9.12
C PHE A 13 -13.84 5.71 -9.40
N TYR A 14 -14.44 5.04 -10.38
CA TYR A 14 -15.84 5.26 -10.75
C TYR A 14 -16.83 4.38 -9.98
N SER A 15 -16.35 3.36 -9.29
CA SER A 15 -17.20 2.33 -8.68
C SER A 15 -17.19 2.36 -7.16
N VAL A 16 -16.34 3.19 -6.54
CA VAL A 16 -16.03 3.09 -5.11
C VAL A 16 -16.12 4.45 -4.40
N PRO A 17 -16.67 4.52 -3.17
CA PRO A 17 -16.68 5.73 -2.35
C PRO A 17 -15.29 6.33 -2.11
N ILE A 18 -15.28 7.66 -1.89
CA ILE A 18 -14.07 8.48 -1.72
C ILE A 18 -13.17 7.99 -0.56
N GLU A 19 -13.78 7.39 0.47
CA GLU A 19 -13.07 6.89 1.65
C GLU A 19 -12.15 5.71 1.31
N SER A 20 -12.65 4.73 0.56
CA SER A 20 -11.84 3.61 0.07
C SER A 20 -10.69 4.08 -0.82
N PHE A 21 -10.92 5.13 -1.62
CA PHE A 21 -9.89 5.68 -2.48
C PHE A 21 -8.72 6.28 -1.69
N ILE A 22 -9.01 6.99 -0.59
CA ILE A 22 -7.98 7.52 0.32
C ILE A 22 -7.15 6.37 0.93
N TRP A 23 -7.81 5.29 1.37
CA TRP A 23 -7.13 4.11 1.93
C TRP A 23 -6.23 3.40 0.92
N ILE A 24 -6.63 3.31 -0.35
CA ILE A 24 -5.81 2.73 -1.44
C ILE A 24 -4.57 3.60 -1.70
N ILE A 25 -4.70 4.93 -1.71
CA ILE A 25 -3.56 5.83 -1.84
C ILE A 25 -2.58 5.64 -0.67
N ILE A 26 -3.10 5.60 0.57
CA ILE A 26 -2.27 5.38 1.78
C ILE A 26 -1.54 4.03 1.69
N GLY A 27 -2.22 2.99 1.21
CA GLY A 27 -1.62 1.68 0.97
C GLY A 27 -0.50 1.71 -0.08
N GLY A 28 -0.69 2.44 -1.17
CA GLY A 28 0.32 2.64 -2.21
C GLY A 28 1.54 3.44 -1.73
N VAL A 29 1.32 4.49 -0.95
CA VAL A 29 2.39 5.28 -0.31
C VAL A 29 3.18 4.43 0.67
N SER A 30 2.51 3.62 1.50
CA SER A 30 3.16 2.69 2.44
C SER A 30 4.04 1.65 1.73
N TYR A 31 3.60 1.16 0.57
CA TYR A 31 4.42 0.26 -0.24
C TYR A 31 5.67 0.96 -0.82
N THR A 32 5.52 2.21 -1.25
CA THR A 32 6.60 2.99 -1.85
C THR A 32 7.64 3.39 -0.79
N SER A 33 7.19 3.80 0.40
CA SER A 33 8.08 4.09 1.53
C SER A 33 8.79 2.85 2.05
N GLY A 34 8.14 1.68 2.05
CA GLY A 34 8.78 0.40 2.38
C GLY A 34 10.02 0.10 1.52
N ILE A 35 10.02 0.46 0.23
CA ILE A 35 11.18 0.27 -0.67
C ILE A 35 12.40 1.06 -0.19
N ILE A 36 12.19 2.26 0.36
CA ILE A 36 13.28 3.10 0.88
C ILE A 36 14.02 2.35 2.02
N PHE A 37 13.27 1.71 2.92
CA PHE A 37 13.85 0.90 4.00
C PHE A 37 14.48 -0.40 3.49
N TYR A 38 13.98 -0.97 2.39
CA TYR A 38 14.58 -2.16 1.77
C TYR A 38 15.96 -1.87 1.13
N VAL A 39 16.12 -0.70 0.52
CA VAL A 39 17.39 -0.30 -0.11
C VAL A 39 18.42 0.17 0.94
N TRP A 40 17.97 0.52 2.15
CA TRP A 40 18.82 1.01 3.23
C TRP A 40 19.64 -0.11 3.91
N ARG A 41 20.73 -0.54 3.25
CA ARG A 41 21.61 -1.64 3.70
C ARG A 41 22.32 -1.42 5.04
N HIS A 42 22.37 -0.19 5.54
CA HIS A 42 23.03 0.14 6.82
C HIS A 42 22.13 0.01 8.05
N LEU A 43 20.83 -0.28 7.86
CA LEU A 43 19.87 -0.43 8.96
C LEU A 43 19.82 -1.90 9.43
N PRO A 44 20.15 -2.20 10.70
CA PRO A 44 19.87 -3.53 11.26
C PRO A 44 18.35 -3.78 11.20
N TYR A 45 17.95 -4.99 10.80
CA TYR A 45 16.54 -5.41 10.63
C TYR A 45 15.75 -4.74 9.48
N GLN A 46 16.44 -4.22 8.46
CA GLN A 46 15.81 -3.66 7.24
C GLN A 46 14.69 -4.54 6.65
N HIS A 47 14.86 -5.87 6.67
CA HIS A 47 13.89 -6.81 6.12
C HIS A 47 12.60 -6.87 6.95
N THR A 48 12.70 -6.80 8.29
CA THR A 48 11.55 -6.78 9.19
C THR A 48 10.79 -5.48 9.09
N ILE A 49 11.51 -4.35 8.99
CA ILE A 49 10.90 -3.02 8.80
C ILE A 49 10.14 -3.01 7.46
N TRP A 50 10.74 -3.52 6.39
CA TRP A 50 10.07 -3.69 5.10
C TRP A 50 8.78 -4.52 5.22
N HIS A 51 8.82 -5.64 5.96
CA HIS A 51 7.62 -6.46 6.20
C HIS A 51 6.51 -5.70 6.94
N ILE A 52 6.85 -4.84 7.90
CA ILE A 52 5.86 -4.02 8.63
C ILE A 52 5.19 -3.03 7.66
N PHE A 53 5.95 -2.38 6.77
CA PHE A 53 5.38 -1.49 5.75
C PHE A 53 4.49 -2.23 4.76
N VAL A 54 4.86 -3.44 4.35
CA VAL A 54 4.03 -4.32 3.50
C VAL A 54 2.73 -4.72 4.21
N LEU A 55 2.80 -5.02 5.51
CA LEU A 55 1.64 -5.35 6.35
C LEU A 55 0.69 -4.15 6.48
N LEU A 56 1.23 -2.95 6.79
CA LEU A 56 0.45 -1.71 6.85
C LEU A 56 -0.23 -1.42 5.51
N GLY A 57 0.50 -1.55 4.40
CA GLY A 57 -0.06 -1.41 3.06
C GLY A 57 -1.23 -2.36 2.81
N SER A 58 -1.08 -3.63 3.20
CA SER A 58 -2.13 -4.65 3.05
C SER A 58 -3.34 -4.37 3.93
N VAL A 59 -3.14 -3.93 5.17
CA VAL A 59 -4.22 -3.54 6.10
C VAL A 59 -4.98 -2.33 5.56
N SER A 60 -4.31 -1.31 5.04
CA SER A 60 -4.97 -0.17 4.40
C SER A 60 -5.82 -0.59 3.20
N HIS A 61 -5.33 -1.52 2.37
CA HIS A 61 -6.13 -2.06 1.26
C HIS A 61 -7.35 -2.85 1.77
N TYR A 62 -7.19 -3.66 2.81
CA TYR A 62 -8.29 -4.41 3.42
C TYR A 62 -9.36 -3.47 3.99
N ILE A 63 -8.96 -2.43 4.69
CA ILE A 63 -9.87 -1.39 5.17
C ILE A 63 -10.56 -0.70 4.00
N GLY A 64 -9.83 -0.32 2.95
CA GLY A 64 -10.42 0.28 1.75
C GLY A 64 -11.48 -0.60 1.10
N ILE A 65 -11.30 -1.92 1.10
CA ILE A 65 -12.30 -2.89 0.61
C ILE A 65 -13.52 -2.98 1.54
N LEU A 66 -13.34 -2.87 2.87
CA LEU A 66 -14.45 -2.87 3.82
C LEU A 66 -15.38 -1.64 3.68
N TYR A 67 -14.87 -0.55 3.11
CA TYR A 67 -15.65 0.66 2.83
C TYR A 67 -16.33 0.65 1.45
N ILE A 68 -16.18 -0.42 0.65
CA ILE A 68 -16.92 -0.68 -0.61
C ILE A 68 -18.33 -1.15 -0.28
#